data_AF-A0A7J6DCL2-F1
#
_entry.id   AF-A0A7J6DCL2-F1
#
_cell.length_a   1.000
_cell.length_b   1.000
_cell.length_c   1.000
_cell.angle_alpha   90.00
_cell.angle_beta   90.00
_cell.angle_gamma   90.00
#
_symmetry.space_group_name_H-M   'P 1'
#
loop_
_entity.id
_entity.type
_entity.pdbx_description
1 polymer ?
#
loop_
_entity_poly.entity_id
_entity_poly.type
_entity_poly.pdbx_seq_one_letter_code
_entity_poly.pdbx_strand_id
1 'polypeptide(L)'
;MECTDRILLCGYTGAVSIERKEDIMRSVVLHATVRLLPMLQQVCSGMKLYGLLTLVQQDTDICRQLFVPGSFTKVDADFLVKTLSPVLSENSTMRRQRESRVVNFLQDFVQDVEDEEEGKNNTEEMPEEETKDENDKEARNISDPPINVAPLSHAGI
;
A
#
# COMPACT_ATOMS: atom_id res chain seq x y z
N MET A 1 0.76 -39.69 6.58
CA MET A 1 -0.05 -39.98 5.38
C MET A 1 0.90 -40.15 4.22
N GLU A 2 0.84 -41.28 3.53
CA GLU A 2 1.77 -41.56 2.43
C GLU A 2 1.42 -40.75 1.17
N CYS A 3 2.39 -40.53 0.28
CA CYS A 3 2.17 -39.79 -0.97
C CYS A 3 1.10 -40.47 -1.84
N THR A 4 1.06 -41.80 -1.84
CA THR A 4 0.05 -42.60 -2.54
C THR A 4 -1.36 -42.26 -2.07
N ASP A 5 -1.59 -42.21 -0.75
CA ASP A 5 -2.90 -41.86 -0.18
C ASP A 5 -3.38 -40.48 -0.63
N ARG A 6 -2.46 -39.50 -0.69
CA ARG A 6 -2.77 -38.13 -1.14
C ARG A 6 -3.20 -38.09 -2.60
N ILE A 7 -2.57 -38.90 -3.46
CA ILE A 7 -2.94 -39.02 -4.87
C ILE A 7 -4.33 -39.64 -5.01
N LEU A 8 -4.61 -40.71 -4.26
CA LEU A 8 -5.92 -41.37 -4.27
C LEU A 8 -7.03 -40.44 -3.73
N LEU A 9 -6.74 -39.64 -2.70
CA LEU A 9 -7.65 -38.62 -2.17
C LEU A 9 -8.00 -37.50 -3.17
N CYS A 10 -7.12 -37.25 -4.15
CA CYS A 10 -7.44 -36.36 -5.26
C CYS A 10 -8.39 -37.00 -6.29
N GLY A 11 -8.88 -38.23 -6.05
CA GLY A 11 -9.80 -38.94 -6.92
C GLY A 11 -9.13 -39.75 -8.03
N TYR A 12 -7.80 -39.93 -7.96
CA TYR A 12 -7.10 -40.80 -8.90
C TYR A 12 -7.36 -42.27 -8.56
N THR A 13 -7.81 -43.06 -9.54
CA THR A 13 -8.19 -44.47 -9.34
C THR A 13 -7.22 -45.47 -9.99
N GLY A 14 -6.20 -44.98 -10.70
CA GLY A 14 -5.20 -45.83 -11.36
C GLY A 14 -4.09 -46.29 -10.42
N ALA A 15 -3.21 -47.15 -10.94
CA ALA A 15 -1.97 -47.50 -10.24
C ALA A 15 -1.06 -46.27 -10.13
N VAL A 16 -0.51 -46.01 -8.93
CA VAL A 16 0.44 -44.91 -8.71
C VAL A 16 1.82 -45.37 -9.17
N SER A 17 2.26 -44.80 -10.30
CA SER A 17 3.46 -45.22 -11.01
C SER A 17 3.98 -44.07 -11.89
N ILE A 18 5.26 -44.12 -12.25
CA ILE A 18 5.92 -43.04 -13.02
C ILE A 18 5.36 -43.00 -14.45
N GLU A 19 5.00 -44.15 -15.03
CA GLU A 19 4.41 -44.25 -16.36
C GLU A 19 3.07 -43.49 -16.46
N ARG A 20 2.38 -43.31 -15.33
CA ARG A 20 1.08 -42.60 -15.25
C ARG A 20 1.18 -41.21 -14.64
N LYS A 21 2.38 -40.62 -14.60
CA LYS A 21 2.63 -39.29 -14.02
C LYS A 21 1.63 -38.23 -14.52
N GLU A 22 1.33 -38.19 -15.82
CA GLU A 22 0.42 -37.20 -16.37
C GLU A 22 -1.02 -37.37 -15.88
N ASP A 23 -1.52 -38.60 -15.79
CA ASP A 23 -2.87 -38.88 -15.28
C ASP A 23 -2.99 -38.47 -13.82
N ILE A 24 -1.95 -38.75 -13.03
CA ILE A 24 -1.85 -38.33 -11.63
C ILE A 24 -1.87 -36.81 -11.54
N MET A 25 -1.04 -36.11 -12.32
CA MET A 25 -1.03 -34.64 -12.33
C MET A 25 -2.39 -34.06 -12.74
N ARG A 26 -3.02 -34.61 -13.77
CA ARG A 26 -4.37 -34.19 -14.21
C ARG A 26 -5.39 -34.36 -13.08
N SER A 27 -5.38 -35.48 -12.37
CA SER A 27 -6.30 -35.70 -11.23
C SER A 27 -6.05 -34.71 -10.10
N VAL A 28 -4.79 -34.41 -9.78
CA VAL A 28 -4.43 -33.45 -8.74
C VAL A 28 -4.88 -32.03 -9.12
N VAL A 29 -4.60 -31.59 -10.35
CA VAL A 29 -5.01 -30.27 -10.84
C VAL A 29 -6.54 -30.17 -10.89
N LEU A 30 -7.23 -31.21 -11.37
CA LEU A 30 -8.69 -31.25 -11.42
C LEU A 30 -9.28 -31.17 -10.00
N HIS A 31 -8.77 -31.96 -9.06
CA HIS A 31 -9.23 -31.92 -7.67
C HIS A 31 -9.04 -30.53 -7.04
N ALA A 32 -7.87 -29.92 -7.22
CA ALA A 32 -7.58 -28.60 -6.69
C ALA A 32 -8.50 -27.52 -7.29
N THR A 33 -8.73 -27.55 -8.61
CA THR A 33 -9.54 -26.55 -9.31
C THR A 33 -11.03 -26.70 -9.03
N VAL A 34 -11.58 -27.92 -9.08
CA VAL A 34 -13.01 -28.17 -8.87
C VAL A 34 -13.45 -27.81 -7.45
N ARG A 35 -12.58 -27.99 -6.45
CA ARG A 35 -12.87 -27.58 -5.06
C ARG A 35 -13.05 -26.08 -4.88
N LEU A 36 -12.38 -25.27 -5.71
CA LEU A 36 -12.49 -23.82 -5.67
C LEU A 36 -13.69 -23.29 -6.46
N LEU A 37 -14.21 -24.09 -7.39
CA LEU A 37 -15.25 -23.66 -8.33
C LEU A 37 -16.50 -23.07 -7.64
N PRO A 38 -17.08 -23.67 -6.58
CA PRO A 38 -18.26 -23.10 -5.93
C PRO A 38 -18.00 -21.73 -5.30
N MET A 39 -16.83 -21.56 -4.66
CA MET A 39 -16.42 -20.26 -4.10
C MET A 39 -16.22 -19.22 -5.20
N LEU A 40 -15.51 -19.58 -6.28
CA LEU A 40 -15.29 -18.70 -7.41
C LEU A 40 -16.61 -18.30 -8.10
N GLN A 41 -17.57 -19.22 -8.21
CA GLN A 41 -18.90 -18.92 -8.73
C GLN A 41 -19.67 -17.92 -7.85
N GLN A 42 -19.56 -18.04 -6.53
CA GLN A 42 -20.16 -17.07 -5.60
C GLN A 42 -19.50 -15.69 -5.73
N VAL A 43 -18.18 -15.63 -5.83
CA VAL A 43 -17.44 -14.38 -6.07
C VAL A 43 -17.88 -13.73 -7.38
N CYS A 44 -17.93 -14.49 -8.48
CA CYS A 44 -18.43 -14.02 -9.76
C CYS A 44 -19.88 -13.52 -9.68
N SER A 45 -20.74 -14.20 -8.91
CA SER A 45 -22.13 -13.79 -8.71
C SER A 45 -22.22 -12.45 -7.97
N GLY A 46 -21.42 -12.27 -6.92
CA GLY A 46 -21.30 -10.99 -6.22
C GLY A 46 -20.78 -9.89 -7.14
N MET A 47 -19.70 -10.12 -7.88
CA MET A 47 -19.17 -9.16 -8.85
C MET A 47 -20.20 -8.79 -9.92
N LYS A 48 -21.01 -9.75 -10.38
CA LYS A 48 -22.07 -9.50 -11.35
C LYS A 48 -23.16 -8.59 -10.77
N LEU A 49 -23.54 -8.78 -9.51
CA LEU A 49 -24.54 -7.96 -8.83
C LEU A 49 -24.14 -6.47 -8.78
N TYR A 50 -22.85 -6.20 -8.61
CA TYR A 50 -22.29 -4.84 -8.56
C TYR A 50 -21.82 -4.32 -9.93
N GLY A 51 -22.07 -5.05 -11.03
CA GLY A 51 -21.66 -4.65 -12.37
C GLY A 51 -20.15 -4.76 -12.67
N LEU A 52 -19.34 -5.22 -11.71
CA LEU A 52 -17.89 -5.34 -11.85
C LEU A 52 -17.48 -6.49 -12.77
N LEU A 53 -18.27 -7.57 -12.83
CA LEU A 53 -17.90 -8.75 -13.63
C LEU A 53 -17.67 -8.42 -15.11
N THR A 54 -18.52 -7.57 -15.70
CA THR A 54 -18.40 -7.14 -17.09
C THR A 54 -17.12 -6.34 -17.31
N LEU A 55 -16.76 -5.46 -16.37
CA LEU A 55 -15.55 -4.64 -16.43
C LEU A 55 -14.29 -5.52 -16.37
N VAL A 56 -14.25 -6.51 -15.47
CA VAL A 56 -13.13 -7.46 -15.37
C VAL A 56 -12.97 -8.28 -16.65
N GLN A 57 -14.06 -8.62 -17.32
CA GLN A 57 -14.04 -9.35 -18.59
C GLN A 57 -13.63 -8.49 -19.79
N GLN A 58 -13.96 -7.19 -19.78
CA GLN A 58 -13.62 -6.26 -20.86
C GLN A 58 -12.17 -5.77 -20.74
N ASP A 59 -11.77 -5.38 -19.53
CA ASP A 59 -10.47 -4.76 -19.23
C ASP A 59 -9.66 -5.65 -18.30
N THR A 60 -9.41 -6.89 -18.73
CA THR A 60 -8.74 -7.91 -17.90
C THR A 60 -7.36 -7.47 -17.44
N ASP A 61 -6.56 -6.79 -18.27
CA ASP A 61 -5.22 -6.36 -17.90
C ASP A 61 -5.22 -5.28 -16.82
N ILE A 62 -6.16 -4.33 -16.88
CA ILE A 62 -6.34 -3.28 -15.86
C ILE A 62 -6.85 -3.91 -14.56
N CYS A 63 -7.91 -4.71 -14.66
CA CYS A 63 -8.55 -5.34 -13.51
C CYS A 63 -7.69 -6.43 -12.86
N ARG A 64 -6.71 -6.99 -13.58
CA ARG A 64 -5.76 -7.97 -13.03
C ARG A 64 -5.09 -7.45 -11.78
N GLN A 65 -4.81 -6.14 -11.73
CA GLN A 65 -4.15 -5.53 -10.58
C GLN A 65 -5.00 -5.59 -9.31
N LEU A 66 -6.33 -5.67 -9.42
CA LEU A 66 -7.24 -5.79 -8.27
C LEU A 66 -7.12 -7.13 -7.54
N PHE A 67 -6.61 -8.16 -8.22
CA PHE A 67 -6.57 -9.54 -7.72
C PHE A 67 -5.15 -10.06 -7.48
N VAL A 68 -4.13 -9.26 -7.81
CA VAL A 68 -2.72 -9.61 -7.61
C VAL A 68 -2.13 -8.72 -6.51
N PRO A 69 -1.67 -9.31 -5.38
CA PRO A 69 -0.99 -8.53 -4.35
C PRO A 69 0.26 -7.84 -4.90
N GLY A 70 0.44 -6.56 -4.57
CA GLY A 70 1.65 -5.79 -4.92
C GLY A 70 1.71 -5.27 -6.36
N SER A 71 0.66 -5.40 -7.16
CA SER A 71 0.64 -4.89 -8.55
C SER A 71 0.09 -3.47 -8.73
N PHE A 72 -0.35 -2.83 -7.65
CA PHE A 72 -0.70 -1.41 -7.72
C PHE A 72 0.59 -0.60 -7.78
N THR A 73 0.87 0.02 -8.92
CA THR A 73 1.69 1.24 -8.90
C THR A 73 0.94 2.24 -8.03
N LYS A 74 1.63 2.89 -7.08
CA LYS A 74 1.02 3.96 -6.26
C LYS A 74 0.30 4.90 -7.20
N VAL A 75 -1.02 4.98 -7.07
CA VAL A 75 -1.83 5.90 -7.86
C VAL A 75 -1.54 7.27 -7.27
N ASP A 76 -1.02 8.17 -8.08
CA ASP A 76 -0.77 9.55 -7.70
C ASP A 76 -1.94 10.47 -8.11
N ALA A 77 -1.98 11.67 -7.55
CA ALA A 77 -3.02 12.67 -7.81
C ALA A 77 -3.13 12.99 -9.31
N ASP A 78 -1.97 13.01 -9.99
CA ASP A 78 -1.85 13.22 -11.43
C ASP A 78 -2.53 12.12 -12.25
N PHE A 79 -2.33 10.85 -11.89
CA PHE A 79 -2.97 9.71 -12.52
C PHE A 79 -4.48 9.74 -12.30
N LEU A 80 -4.93 10.07 -11.08
CA LEU A 80 -6.35 10.15 -10.74
C LEU A 80 -7.07 11.19 -11.60
N VAL A 81 -6.55 12.41 -11.69
CA VAL A 81 -7.18 13.50 -12.45
C VAL A 81 -7.21 13.21 -13.95
N LYS A 82 -6.15 12.61 -14.49
CA LYS A 82 -6.12 12.16 -15.90
C LYS A 82 -7.17 11.08 -16.17
N THR A 83 -7.40 10.19 -15.21
CA THR A 83 -8.34 9.08 -15.33
C THR A 83 -9.80 9.52 -15.18
N LEU A 84 -10.08 10.49 -14.31
CA LEU A 84 -11.45 10.97 -14.03
C LEU A 84 -12.20 11.49 -15.26
N SER A 85 -11.48 11.92 -16.31
CA SER A 85 -12.05 12.46 -17.57
C SER A 85 -13.21 13.45 -17.33
N PRO A 86 -13.00 14.53 -16.57
CA PRO A 86 -14.08 15.43 -16.18
C PRO A 86 -14.72 16.11 -17.41
N VAL A 87 -16.03 16.00 -17.51
CA VAL A 87 -16.82 16.70 -18.55
C VAL A 87 -16.99 18.16 -18.13
N LEU A 88 -16.19 19.03 -18.75
CA LEU A 88 -16.20 20.46 -18.46
C LEU A 88 -17.13 21.22 -19.41
N SER A 89 -17.63 22.35 -18.92
CA SER A 89 -18.35 23.33 -19.73
C SER A 89 -17.46 23.94 -20.82
N GLU A 90 -18.09 24.65 -21.75
CA GLU A 90 -17.42 25.30 -22.87
C GLU A 90 -16.25 26.20 -22.44
N ASN A 91 -15.20 26.22 -23.26
CA ASN A 91 -14.05 27.09 -23.09
C ASN A 91 -14.50 28.55 -22.88
N SER A 92 -13.78 29.29 -22.03
CA SER A 92 -14.05 30.71 -21.69
C SER A 92 -15.28 31.01 -20.81
N THR A 93 -16.08 30.03 -20.42
CA THR A 93 -17.20 30.27 -19.49
C THR A 93 -16.73 30.43 -18.03
N MET A 94 -17.38 31.31 -17.25
CA MET A 94 -17.18 31.37 -15.79
C MET A 94 -17.50 30.03 -15.12
N ARG A 95 -18.42 29.26 -15.70
CA ARG A 95 -18.79 27.93 -15.23
C ARG A 95 -17.62 26.95 -15.34
N ARG A 96 -16.95 26.89 -16.50
CA ARG A 96 -15.73 26.09 -16.66
C ARG A 96 -14.64 26.51 -15.69
N GLN A 97 -14.45 27.81 -15.45
CA GLN A 97 -13.45 28.26 -14.47
C GLN A 97 -13.73 27.71 -13.06
N ARG A 98 -14.99 27.64 -12.65
CA ARG A 98 -15.38 27.03 -11.37
C ARG A 98 -15.17 25.52 -11.38
N GLU A 99 -15.57 24.84 -12.44
CA GLU A 99 -15.41 23.37 -12.59
C GLU A 99 -13.92 22.98 -12.58
N SER A 100 -13.06 23.71 -13.30
CA SER A 100 -11.61 23.50 -13.26
C SER A 100 -11.01 23.75 -11.88
N ARG A 101 -11.50 24.76 -11.14
CA ARG A 101 -11.07 24.95 -9.75
C ARG A 101 -11.41 23.74 -8.89
N VAL A 102 -12.59 23.15 -9.04
CA VAL A 102 -12.98 21.95 -8.28
C VAL A 102 -12.06 20.77 -8.59
N VAL A 103 -11.73 20.54 -9.86
CA VAL A 103 -10.81 19.46 -10.26
C VAL A 103 -9.41 19.71 -9.72
N ASN A 104 -8.91 20.94 -9.79
CA ASN A 104 -7.60 21.29 -9.24
C ASN A 104 -7.58 21.13 -7.71
N PHE A 105 -8.62 21.59 -7.00
CA PHE A 105 -8.72 21.39 -5.55
C PHE A 105 -8.71 19.92 -5.17
N LEU A 106 -9.35 19.05 -5.96
CA LEU A 106 -9.30 17.62 -5.74
C LEU A 106 -7.88 17.07 -5.96
N GLN A 107 -7.19 17.54 -6.99
CA GLN A 107 -5.79 17.19 -7.26
C GLN A 107 -4.89 17.59 -6.09
N ASP A 108 -4.94 18.86 -5.70
CA ASP A 108 -4.14 19.43 -4.61
C ASP A 108 -4.40 18.67 -3.30
N PHE A 109 -5.65 18.38 -2.99
CA PHE A 109 -6.01 17.61 -1.79
C PHE A 109 -5.42 16.20 -1.79
N VAL A 110 -5.49 15.49 -2.92
CA VAL A 110 -4.96 14.13 -3.02
C VAL A 110 -3.43 14.16 -2.95
N GLN A 111 -2.79 15.16 -3.57
CA GLN A 111 -1.35 15.39 -3.50
C GLN A 111 -0.88 15.62 -2.06
N ASP A 112 -1.58 16.47 -1.30
CA ASP A 112 -1.26 16.74 0.11
C ASP A 112 -1.29 15.45 0.96
N VAL A 113 -2.29 14.59 0.71
CA VAL A 113 -2.41 13.29 1.40
C VAL A 113 -1.27 12.33 1.00
N GLU A 114 -0.88 12.32 -0.28
CA GLU A 114 0.21 11.49 -0.79
C GLU A 114 1.56 11.88 -0.19
N ASP A 115 1.82 13.18 -0.04
CA ASP A 115 3.04 13.75 0.54
C ASP A 115 3.13 13.44 2.05
N GLU A 116 2.00 13.47 2.77
CA GLU A 116 1.92 13.11 4.19
C GLU A 116 2.20 11.62 4.47
N GLU A 117 1.86 10.73 3.54
CA GLU A 117 2.20 9.30 3.64
C GLU A 117 3.69 9.05 3.40
N GLU A 118 4.32 9.76 2.47
CA GLU A 118 5.76 9.63 2.18
C GLU A 118 6.65 10.17 3.29
N GLY A 119 6.25 11.25 3.97
CA GLY A 119 6.99 11.81 5.10
C GLY A 119 7.08 10.87 6.32
N LYS A 120 6.13 9.95 6.49
CA LYS A 120 6.12 8.97 7.61
C LYS A 120 7.04 7.78 7.36
N ASN A 121 7.28 7.41 6.10
CA ASN A 121 8.10 6.26 5.73
C ASN A 121 9.61 6.51 5.83
N ASN A 122 10.03 7.78 6.00
CA ASN A 122 11.45 8.17 6.05
C ASN A 122 12.00 8.34 7.48
N THR A 123 11.24 7.98 8.53
CA THR A 123 11.66 8.19 9.94
C THR A 123 12.14 6.92 10.65
N GLU A 124 12.03 5.73 10.06
CA GLU A 124 12.52 4.47 10.67
C GLU A 124 13.88 4.04 10.12
N GLU A 125 14.95 4.72 10.53
CA GLU A 125 16.31 4.14 10.66
C GLU A 125 17.22 5.15 11.38
N MET A 126 17.09 5.24 12.69
CA MET A 126 18.15 5.78 13.55
C MET A 126 18.65 4.62 14.44
N PRO A 127 19.94 4.22 14.35
CA PRO A 127 20.47 3.17 15.20
C PRO A 127 20.55 3.67 16.64
N GLU A 128 20.00 2.88 17.56
CA GLU A 128 20.04 3.11 19.00
C GLU A 128 21.51 3.14 19.47
N GLU A 129 21.98 4.30 19.97
CA GLU A 129 23.25 4.37 20.70
C GLU A 129 23.06 3.75 22.10
N GLU A 130 23.69 2.60 22.31
CA GLU A 130 23.85 1.97 23.63
C GLU A 130 24.62 2.93 24.57
N THR A 131 23.93 3.48 25.56
CA THR A 131 24.57 4.14 26.71
C THR A 131 25.37 3.12 27.50
N LYS A 132 26.70 3.22 27.45
CA LYS A 132 27.61 2.53 28.38
C LYS A 132 27.95 3.43 29.56
N ASP A 133 27.54 2.99 30.74
CA ASP A 133 28.08 3.40 32.03
C ASP A 133 29.58 3.13 32.09
N GLU A 134 30.37 4.13 32.53
CA GLU A 134 31.60 3.86 33.26
C GLU A 134 31.94 5.03 34.21
N ASN A 135 32.21 4.65 35.45
CA ASN A 135 32.33 5.49 36.64
C ASN A 135 33.80 5.86 36.94
N ASP A 136 33.98 6.99 37.64
CA ASP A 136 35.15 7.44 38.42
C ASP A 136 36.49 7.81 37.74
N LYS A 137 36.85 9.10 37.81
CA LYS A 137 37.98 9.61 38.63
C LYS A 137 38.17 11.15 38.58
N GLU A 138 37.97 11.78 39.74
CA GLU A 138 38.97 12.58 40.47
C GLU A 138 39.57 13.83 39.81
N ALA A 139 39.18 15.03 40.27
CA ALA A 139 40.01 15.87 41.16
C ALA A 139 39.44 17.28 41.31
N ARG A 140 39.32 17.70 42.57
CA ARG A 140 38.98 19.05 43.03
C ARG A 140 40.07 20.04 42.60
N ASN A 141 39.68 21.26 42.21
CA ASN A 141 40.40 22.45 42.65
C ASN A 141 39.47 23.67 42.73
N ILE A 142 39.64 24.37 43.83
CA ILE A 142 38.85 25.47 44.38
C ILE A 142 39.45 26.79 43.90
N SER A 143 38.62 27.76 43.52
CA SER A 143 38.77 29.18 43.91
C SER A 143 37.55 30.00 43.46
N ASP A 144 36.73 30.44 44.42
CA ASP A 144 35.71 31.49 44.23
C ASP A 144 36.34 32.91 44.30
N PRO A 145 35.58 34.04 44.31
CA PRO A 145 35.37 34.98 43.18
C PRO A 145 35.78 36.43 43.58
N PRO A 146 35.37 37.55 42.91
CA PRO A 146 34.03 38.12 43.18
C PRO A 146 33.37 38.98 42.06
N ILE A 147 32.03 38.97 42.05
CA ILE A 147 31.06 40.10 42.00
C ILE A 147 31.40 41.32 41.11
N ASN A 148 30.51 41.63 40.15
CA ASN A 148 30.19 43.02 39.82
C ASN A 148 28.68 43.24 39.69
N VAL A 149 28.23 44.33 40.30
CA VAL A 149 26.84 44.77 40.53
C VAL A 149 26.49 45.86 39.50
N ALA A 150 25.20 46.00 39.18
CA ALA A 150 24.62 46.88 38.15
C ALA A 150 24.92 48.39 38.32
N PRO A 151 24.47 49.26 37.38
CA PRO A 151 23.13 49.85 37.59
C PRO A 151 22.29 50.15 36.33
N LEU A 152 20.98 50.19 36.55
CA LEU A 152 19.98 50.86 35.71
C LEU A 152 20.17 52.40 35.76
N SER A 153 20.03 53.09 34.62
CA SER A 153 19.66 54.51 34.60
C SER A 153 18.73 54.85 33.42
N HIS A 154 17.76 55.69 33.76
CA HIS A 154 16.67 56.24 32.96
C HIS A 154 17.07 57.29 31.89
N ALA A 155 16.17 57.44 30.90
CA ALA A 155 15.65 58.67 30.28
C ALA A 155 16.47 59.53 29.28
N GLY A 156 15.73 60.03 28.27
CA GLY A 156 16.06 61.12 27.35
C GLY A 156 16.43 60.60 25.95
N ILE A 157 15.77 60.97 24.84
CA ILE A 157 14.94 62.12 24.46
C ILE A 157 13.86 61.62 23.49
#